data_AF-A0A7C5TDV6-F1
#
_entry.id   AF-A0A7C5TDV6-F1
#
_cell.length_a   1.000
_cell.length_b   1.000
_cell.length_c   1.000
_cell.angle_alpha   90.00
_cell.angle_beta   90.00
_cell.angle_gamma   90.00
#
_symmetry.space_group_name_H-M   'P 1'
#
loop_
_entity.id
_entity.type
_entity.pdbx_description
1 polymer ?
#
loop_
_entity_poly.entity_id
_entity_poly.type
_entity_poly.pdbx_seq_one_letter_code
_entity_poly.pdbx_strand_id
1 'polypeptide(L)'
;MALPFNLTTRAKVRSMLRPGQTGDGRVVLRLSVSINDDDYVLNVVGNQGIEEMLNELLKLKLLVKDGNDWFIEIPTWQVTKARNATIWVHWEDYERLKGSRTMASA
;
A
#
# COMPACT_ATOMS: atom_id res chain seq x y z
N MET A 1 -17.41 6.17 -21.68
CA MET A 1 -17.50 5.07 -20.70
C MET A 1 -16.61 5.41 -19.52
N ALA A 2 -17.17 5.68 -18.34
CA ALA A 2 -16.37 5.86 -17.14
C ALA A 2 -15.93 4.48 -16.66
N LEU A 3 -14.61 4.23 -16.60
CA LEU A 3 -14.09 3.07 -15.89
C LEU A 3 -14.59 3.15 -14.43
N PRO A 4 -15.04 2.05 -13.81
CA PRO A 4 -15.35 2.07 -12.39
C PRO A 4 -14.14 2.63 -11.64
N PHE A 5 -14.36 3.70 -10.87
CA PHE A 5 -13.30 4.39 -10.14
C PHE A 5 -12.84 3.49 -9.01
N ASN A 6 -11.80 2.68 -9.25
CA ASN A 6 -11.17 1.88 -8.22
C ASN A 6 -10.26 2.78 -7.38
N LEU A 7 -10.61 2.95 -6.10
CA LEU A 7 -9.84 3.71 -5.13
C LEU A 7 -8.49 3.05 -4.81
N THR A 8 -8.37 1.75 -5.10
CA THR A 8 -7.17 0.96 -4.89
C THR A 8 -6.73 0.24 -6.16
N THR A 9 -5.43 0.01 -6.25
CA THR A 9 -4.75 -0.76 -7.28
C THR A 9 -4.14 -1.98 -6.60
N ARG A 10 -4.50 -3.18 -7.07
CA ARG A 10 -3.96 -4.44 -6.55
C ARG A 10 -2.56 -4.65 -7.09
N ALA A 11 -1.59 -4.80 -6.18
CA ALA A 11 -0.19 -5.04 -6.50
C ALA A 11 0.26 -6.39 -5.93
N LYS A 12 0.99 -7.18 -6.70
CA LYS A 12 1.54 -8.46 -6.25
C LYS A 12 2.82 -8.21 -5.44
N VAL A 13 2.87 -8.63 -4.19
CA VAL A 13 4.08 -8.54 -3.36
C VAL A 13 5.07 -9.62 -3.80
N ARG A 14 6.26 -9.18 -4.23
CA ARG A 14 7.37 -10.05 -4.64
C ARG A 14 8.25 -10.40 -3.46
N SER A 15 8.63 -9.40 -2.68
CA SER A 15 9.54 -9.56 -1.54
C SER A 15 9.43 -8.39 -0.56
N MET A 16 9.78 -8.65 0.69
CA MET A 16 9.99 -7.58 1.68
C MET A 16 11.43 -7.10 1.58
N LEU A 17 11.61 -5.80 1.44
CA LEU A 17 12.92 -5.16 1.41
C LEU A 17 13.31 -4.72 2.82
N ARG A 18 14.60 -4.39 3.01
CA ARG A 18 15.08 -3.89 4.30
C ARG A 18 14.28 -2.64 4.69
N PRO A 19 13.63 -2.64 5.86
CA PRO A 19 12.90 -1.49 6.35
C PRO A 19 13.80 -0.26 6.45
N GLY A 20 13.21 0.91 6.21
CA GLY A 20 13.89 2.19 6.28
C GLY A 20 13.38 3.06 7.43
N GLN A 21 14.01 4.22 7.59
CA GLN A 21 13.55 5.29 8.46
C GLN A 21 13.64 6.61 7.69
N THR A 22 12.63 7.44 7.81
CA THR A 22 12.65 8.81 7.27
C THR A 22 13.56 9.69 8.12
N GLY A 23 14.01 10.83 7.58
CA GLY A 23 14.80 11.82 8.33
C GLY A 23 14.10 12.35 9.58
N ASP A 24 12.75 12.32 9.59
CA ASP A 24 11.91 12.74 10.71
C ASP A 24 11.72 11.63 11.78
N GLY A 25 12.41 10.49 11.65
CA GLY A 25 12.33 9.38 12.60
C GLY A 25 11.19 8.37 12.36
N ARG A 26 10.29 8.63 11.40
CA ARG A 26 9.18 7.72 11.06
C ARG A 26 9.67 6.47 10.35
N VAL A 27 9.06 5.33 10.64
CA VAL A 27 9.43 4.02 10.09
C VAL A 27 8.87 3.87 8.68
N VAL A 28 9.66 3.23 7.81
CA VAL A 28 9.28 2.94 6.41
C VAL A 28 9.31 1.45 6.17
N LEU A 29 8.14 0.84 6.00
CA LEU A 29 8.01 -0.52 5.47
C LEU A 29 8.28 -0.47 3.97
N ARG A 30 9.23 -1.28 3.49
CA ARG A 30 9.62 -1.34 2.08
C ARG A 30 9.24 -2.70 1.51
N LEU A 31 8.43 -2.70 0.46
CA LEU A 31 7.98 -3.91 -0.24
C LEU A 31 8.32 -3.77 -1.72
N SER A 32 8.87 -4.83 -2.31
CA SER A 32 8.90 -4.96 -3.76
C SER A 32 7.55 -5.48 -4.22
N VAL A 33 6.88 -4.73 -5.10
CA VAL A 33 5.54 -5.04 -5.58
C VAL A 33 5.49 -4.94 -7.10
N SER A 34 4.68 -5.77 -7.74
CA SER A 34 4.48 -5.77 -9.18
C SER A 34 3.05 -5.35 -9.50
N ILE A 35 2.90 -4.35 -10.36
CA ILE A 35 1.62 -3.80 -10.81
C ILE A 35 1.61 -3.90 -12.33
N ASN A 36 0.68 -4.66 -12.91
CA ASN A 36 0.58 -4.88 -14.36
C ASN A 36 1.92 -5.30 -15.01
N ASP A 37 2.64 -6.24 -14.39
CA ASP A 37 3.95 -6.74 -14.80
C ASP A 37 5.13 -5.75 -14.70
N ASP A 38 4.89 -4.50 -14.27
CA ASP A 38 5.94 -3.55 -13.91
C ASP A 38 6.31 -3.69 -12.41
N ASP A 39 7.61 -3.69 -12.10
CA ASP A 39 8.10 -3.76 -10.72
C ASP A 39 8.26 -2.36 -10.11
N TYR A 40 7.72 -2.21 -8.90
CA TYR A 40 7.75 -1.00 -8.09
C TYR A 40 8.25 -1.29 -6.68
N VAL A 41 8.88 -0.29 -6.07
CA VAL A 41 9.19 -0.27 -4.65
C VAL A 41 8.09 0.49 -3.92
N LEU A 42 7.29 -0.21 -3.14
CA LEU A 42 6.30 0.38 -2.26
C LEU A 42 6.95 0.73 -0.91
N ASN A 43 6.98 2.01 -0.59
CA ASN A 43 7.39 2.55 0.70
C ASN A 43 6.15 2.99 1.46
N VAL A 44 5.77 2.24 2.49
CA VAL A 44 4.70 2.64 3.41
C VAL A 44 5.34 3.33 4.61
N VAL A 45 5.00 4.60 4.82
CA VAL A 45 5.51 5.43 5.92
C VAL A 45 4.48 5.45 7.04
N GLY A 46 4.90 5.08 8.25
CA GLY A 46 4.05 5.08 9.43
C GLY A 46 4.80 5.56 10.68
N ASN A 47 4.03 6.02 11.66
CA ASN A 47 4.56 6.36 12.98
C ASN A 47 4.62 5.14 13.92
N GLN A 48 4.07 4.00 13.48
CA GLN A 48 3.97 2.75 14.22
C GLN A 48 5.03 1.74 13.78
N GLY A 49 5.22 0.69 14.58
CA GLY A 49 6.20 -0.36 14.29
C GLY A 49 5.85 -1.14 13.01
N ILE A 50 6.85 -1.75 12.36
CA ILE A 50 6.66 -2.48 11.09
C ILE A 50 5.66 -3.63 11.27
N GLU A 51 5.79 -4.39 12.37
CA GLU A 51 4.91 -5.50 12.70
C GLU A 51 3.46 -5.04 12.92
N GLU A 52 3.30 -3.89 13.57
CA GLU A 52 2.00 -3.26 13.78
C GLU A 52 1.38 -2.83 12.45
N MET A 53 2.15 -2.14 11.58
CA MET A 53 1.70 -1.77 10.23
C MET A 53 1.25 -2.99 9.43
N LEU A 54 2.03 -4.07 9.43
CA LEU A 54 1.69 -5.29 8.71
C LEU A 54 0.41 -5.93 9.26
N ASN A 55 0.27 -6.01 10.59
CA ASN A 55 -0.92 -6.55 11.23
C ASN A 55 -2.16 -5.72 10.90
N GLU A 56 -2.04 -4.40 10.88
CA GLU A 56 -3.14 -3.52 10.47
C GLU A 56 -3.51 -3.66 8.99
N LEU A 57 -2.53 -3.76 8.08
CA LEU A 57 -2.78 -4.02 6.66
C LEU A 57 -3.54 -5.33 6.45
N LEU A 58 -3.19 -6.37 7.23
CA LEU A 58 -3.91 -7.65 7.23
C LEU A 58 -5.34 -7.51 7.77
N LYS A 59 -5.52 -6.83 8.91
CA LYS A 59 -6.84 -6.58 9.52
C LYS A 59 -7.77 -5.81 8.58
N LEU A 60 -7.23 -4.83 7.86
CA LEU A 60 -7.97 -4.01 6.90
C LEU A 60 -8.20 -4.72 5.55
N LYS A 61 -7.73 -5.96 5.39
CA LYS A 61 -7.75 -6.71 4.12
C LYS A 61 -7.11 -5.91 2.97
N LEU A 62 -6.11 -5.09 3.30
CA LEU A 62 -5.29 -4.37 2.33
C LEU A 62 -4.10 -5.22 1.92
N LEU A 63 -3.56 -6.04 2.82
CA LEU A 63 -2.63 -7.10 2.50
C LEU A 63 -3.39 -8.43 2.56
N VAL A 64 -3.46 -9.16 1.46
CA VAL A 64 -4.23 -10.40 1.33
C VAL A 64 -3.36 -11.47 0.69
N LYS A 65 -3.41 -12.68 1.22
CA LYS A 65 -2.82 -13.86 0.59
C LYS A 65 -3.86 -14.50 -0.32
N ASP A 66 -3.52 -14.71 -1.58
CA ASP A 66 -4.37 -15.34 -2.58
C ASP A 66 -3.57 -16.49 -3.23
N GLY A 67 -3.90 -17.71 -2.83
CA GLY A 67 -3.12 -18.90 -3.17
C GLY A 67 -1.71 -18.86 -2.57
N ASN A 68 -0.68 -18.92 -3.43
CA ASN A 68 0.72 -18.84 -3.02
C ASN A 68 1.28 -17.41 -3.05
N ASP A 69 0.51 -16.46 -3.56
CA ASP A 69 0.95 -15.08 -3.78
C ASP A 69 0.35 -14.13 -2.74
N TRP A 70 1.12 -13.09 -2.42
CA TRP A 70 0.66 -11.99 -1.57
C TRP A 70 0.28 -10.80 -2.44
N PHE A 71 -0.81 -10.14 -2.10
CA PHE A 71 -1.31 -8.96 -2.79
C PHE A 71 -1.54 -7.83 -1.81
N ILE A 72 -1.15 -6.63 -2.21
CA ILE A 72 -1.40 -5.41 -1.47
C ILE A 72 -2.24 -4.45 -2.29
N GLU A 73 -3.30 -3.93 -1.68
CA GLU A 73 -4.13 -2.86 -2.21
C GLU A 73 -3.41 -1.53 -1.94
N ILE A 74 -3.05 -0.81 -3.00
CA ILE A 74 -2.36 0.49 -2.91
C ILE A 74 -3.35 1.57 -3.35
N PRO A 75 -3.48 2.71 -2.66
CA PRO A 75 -4.34 3.79 -3.13
C PRO A 75 -3.95 4.23 -4.56
N THR A 76 -4.91 4.25 -5.48
CA THR A 76 -4.66 4.52 -6.91
C THR A 76 -3.99 5.88 -7.12
N TRP A 77 -4.35 6.89 -6.30
CA TRP A 77 -3.72 8.21 -6.35
C TRP A 77 -2.26 8.25 -5.87
N GLN A 78 -1.78 7.22 -5.17
CA GLN A 78 -0.37 7.09 -4.83
C GLN A 78 0.41 6.40 -5.94
N VAL A 79 -0.22 5.44 -6.64
CA VAL A 79 0.36 4.84 -7.84
C VAL A 79 0.59 5.88 -8.93
N THR A 80 -0.36 6.80 -9.15
CA THR A 80 -0.18 7.88 -10.15
C THR A 80 0.88 8.91 -9.77
N LYS A 81 1.27 8.99 -8.49
CA LYS A 81 2.35 9.84 -7.98
C LYS A 81 3.71 9.15 -7.96
N ALA A 82 3.78 7.89 -8.40
CA ALA A 82 5.03 7.13 -8.40
C ALA A 82 6.13 7.85 -9.18
N ARG A 83 7.35 7.84 -8.63
CA ARG A 83 8.54 8.39 -9.28
C ARG A 83 9.68 7.39 -9.16
N ASN A 84 10.47 7.20 -10.21
CA ASN A 84 11.59 6.24 -10.24
C ASN A 84 11.18 4.83 -9.78
N ALA A 85 10.07 4.32 -10.30
CA ALA A 85 9.48 3.04 -9.89
C ALA A 85 9.26 2.91 -8.37
N THR A 86 9.14 4.03 -7.65
CA THR A 86 8.94 4.05 -6.20
C THR A 86 7.61 4.73 -5.88
N ILE A 87 6.79 4.02 -5.12
CA ILE A 87 5.49 4.46 -4.63
C ILE A 87 5.65 4.80 -3.16
N TRP A 88 5.27 6.02 -2.79
CA TRP A 88 5.25 6.45 -1.40
C TRP A 88 3.81 6.49 -0.91
N VAL A 89 3.51 5.80 0.18
CA VAL A 89 2.19 5.78 0.79
C VAL A 89 2.34 6.15 2.25
N HIS A 90 1.62 7.15 2.71
CA HIS A 90 1.55 7.46 4.13
C HIS A 90 0.45 6.62 4.77
N TRP A 91 0.61 6.24 6.03
CA TRP A 91 -0.42 5.49 6.75
C TRP A 91 -1.79 6.19 6.72
N GLU A 92 -1.79 7.52 6.79
CA GLU A 92 -2.97 8.38 6.66
C GLU A 92 -3.73 8.16 5.32
N ASP A 93 -3.06 7.76 4.24
CA ASP A 93 -3.73 7.41 2.98
C ASP A 93 -4.56 6.13 3.12
N TYR A 94 -4.09 5.16 3.89
CA TYR A 94 -4.84 3.93 4.20
C TYR A 94 -6.02 4.21 5.13
N GLU A 95 -5.87 5.15 6.07
CA GLU A 95 -6.98 5.62 6.89
C GLU A 95 -8.04 6.36 6.06
N ARG A 96 -7.61 7.19 5.10
CA ARG A 96 -8.52 7.84 4.13
C ARG A 96 -9.25 6.82 3.28
N LEU A 97 -8.58 5.77 2.81
CA LEU A 97 -9.24 4.66 2.10
C LEU A 97 -10.31 4.00 2.96
N LYS A 98 -10.05 3.78 4.25
CA LYS A 98 -11.05 3.26 5.19
C LYS A 98 -12.23 4.20 5.33
N GLY A 99 -12.00 5.50 5.54
CA GLY A 99 -13.04 6.52 5.64
C GLY A 99 -13.92 6.62 4.39
N SER A 100 -13.30 6.56 3.21
CA SER A 100 -14.02 6.59 1.93
C SER A 100 -14.86 5.34 1.67
N ARG A 101 -14.42 4.15 2.11
CA ARG A 101 -15.19 2.90 1.99
C ARG A 101 -16.42 2.88 2.91
N THR A 102 -16.34 3.53 4.06
CA THR A 102 -17.48 3.66 4.99
C THR A 102 -18.55 4.60 4.43
N MET A 103 -18.18 5.70 3.75
CA MET A 103 -19.15 6.63 3.17
C MET A 103 -19.82 6.12 1.89
N ALA A 104 -19.19 5.22 1.14
CA ALA A 104 -19.79 4.63 -0.07
C ALA A 104 -20.87 3.57 0.24
N SER A 105 -21.07 3.23 1.51
CA SER A 105 -22.03 2.21 1.97
C SER A 105 -23.21 2.80 2.77
N ALA A 106 -23.41 4.12 2.72
CA ALA A 106 -24.47 4.85 3.45
C ALA A 106 -25.55 5.39 2.51
#